data_AF-A0A2D7WAG2-F1
#
_entry.id   AF-A0A2D7WAG2-F1
#
_cell.length_a   1.000
_cell.length_b   1.000
_cell.length_c   1.000
_cell.angle_alpha   90.00
_cell.angle_beta   90.00
_cell.angle_gamma   90.00
#
_symmetry.space_group_name_H-M   'P 1'
#
loop_
_entity.id
_entity.type
_entity.pdbx_description
1 polymer ?
#
loop_
_entity_poly.entity_id
_entity_poly.type
_entity_poly.pdbx_seq_one_letter_code
_entity_poly.pdbx_strand_id
1 'polypeptide(L)'
;TIAISRLQAGRILINFGKEYDAIRNLFNAHMYGIKAGLIDLAVEAGAIFVEVAWPYQNESAERMIKQTMNAKPKSAGEIEPSIEIHPEDAEGIFKWCTAQVLRDYGGKDRPDIRAMLMLSRTCNQTALFENLLKSPVLVEDIQLAELCIEFVDEKEDWASRILEISSALAPTDEDQ
;
A
#
# COMPACT_ATOMS: atom_id res chain seq x y z
N THR A 1 -9.20 18.39 1.74
CA THR A 1 -8.41 19.25 0.82
C THR A 1 -6.91 19.13 1.02
N ILE A 2 -6.36 19.28 2.23
CA ILE A 2 -4.89 19.22 2.46
C ILE A 2 -4.30 17.83 2.12
N ALA A 3 -4.91 16.73 2.57
CA ALA A 3 -4.40 15.38 2.32
C ALA A 3 -4.30 15.03 0.82
N ILE A 4 -5.36 15.33 0.05
CA ILE A 4 -5.38 15.12 -1.41
C ILE A 4 -4.27 15.92 -2.10
N SER A 5 -4.12 17.21 -1.76
CA SER A 5 -3.08 18.05 -2.35
C SER A 5 -1.67 17.49 -2.05
N ARG A 6 -1.45 16.99 -0.85
CA ARG A 6 -0.18 16.37 -0.45
C ARG A 6 0.09 15.06 -1.20
N LEU A 7 -0.91 14.20 -1.37
CA LEU A 7 -0.78 12.98 -2.18
C LEU A 7 -0.37 13.30 -3.62
N GLN A 8 -1.05 14.25 -4.26
CA GLN A 8 -0.73 14.65 -5.63
C GLN A 8 0.67 15.27 -5.74
N ALA A 9 1.05 16.12 -4.79
CA ALA A 9 2.40 16.67 -4.74
C ALA A 9 3.46 15.57 -4.59
N GLY A 10 3.22 14.58 -3.73
CA GLY A 10 4.10 13.43 -3.56
C GLY A 10 4.36 12.68 -4.87
N ARG A 11 3.30 12.38 -5.62
CA ARG A 11 3.41 11.70 -6.93
C ARG A 11 4.21 12.50 -7.95
N ILE A 12 3.94 13.80 -8.05
CA ILE A 12 4.67 14.68 -8.96
C ILE A 12 6.15 14.69 -8.58
N LEU A 13 6.48 14.79 -7.30
CA LEU A 13 7.86 14.83 -6.81
C LEU A 13 8.61 13.52 -7.06
N ILE A 14 7.97 12.35 -6.92
CA ILE A 14 8.53 11.05 -7.32
C ILE A 14 8.95 11.09 -8.79
N ASN A 15 8.06 11.55 -9.68
CA ASN A 15 8.33 11.61 -11.12
C ASN A 15 9.48 12.56 -11.49
N PHE A 16 9.86 13.49 -10.61
CA PHE A 16 11.00 14.39 -10.79
C PHE A 16 12.25 13.96 -10.01
N GLY A 17 12.26 12.76 -9.41
CA GLY A 17 13.39 12.28 -8.59
C GLY A 17 13.59 13.07 -7.30
N LYS A 18 12.55 13.77 -6.82
CA LYS A 18 12.57 14.57 -5.58
C LYS A 18 12.03 13.76 -4.40
N GLU A 19 12.64 12.61 -4.15
CA GLU A 19 12.14 11.61 -3.21
C GLU A 19 12.03 12.10 -1.77
N TYR A 20 12.99 12.88 -1.27
CA TYR A 20 12.93 13.45 0.08
C TYR A 20 11.65 14.28 0.29
N ASP A 21 11.35 15.18 -0.65
CA ASP A 21 10.15 16.01 -0.58
C ASP A 21 8.89 15.17 -0.83
N ALA A 22 8.97 14.15 -1.68
CA ALA A 22 7.84 13.25 -1.96
C ALA A 22 7.43 12.46 -0.71
N ILE A 23 8.37 11.79 -0.05
CA ILE A 23 8.18 10.98 1.16
C ILE A 23 7.47 11.81 2.23
N ARG A 24 7.90 13.05 2.44
CA ARG A 24 7.25 13.94 3.41
C ARG A 24 5.84 14.34 3.04
N ASN A 25 5.57 14.57 1.75
CA ASN A 25 4.21 14.86 1.29
C ASN A 25 3.31 13.63 1.45
N LEU A 26 3.79 12.43 1.14
CA LEU A 26 3.04 11.18 1.27
C LEU A 26 2.75 10.82 2.73
N PHE A 27 3.76 10.94 3.61
CA PHE A 27 3.57 10.76 5.05
C PHE A 27 2.49 11.71 5.59
N ASN A 28 2.56 13.00 5.23
CA ASN A 28 1.54 13.96 5.64
C ASN A 28 0.17 13.64 5.05
N ALA A 29 0.09 13.21 3.78
CA ALA A 29 -1.16 12.81 3.15
C ALA A 29 -1.82 11.64 3.89
N HIS A 30 -1.03 10.63 4.26
CA HIS A 30 -1.46 9.50 5.08
C HIS A 30 -2.01 9.98 6.44
N MET A 31 -1.22 10.74 7.20
CA MET A 31 -1.61 11.22 8.54
C MET A 31 -2.85 12.12 8.52
N TYR A 32 -2.94 13.05 7.58
CA TYR A 32 -4.11 13.91 7.43
C TYR A 32 -5.32 13.16 6.87
N GLY A 33 -5.12 12.15 6.03
CA GLY A 33 -6.16 11.26 5.53
C GLY A 33 -6.83 10.51 6.67
N ILE A 34 -6.03 9.88 7.56
CA ILE A 34 -6.51 9.22 8.78
C ILE A 34 -7.33 10.20 9.63
N LYS A 35 -6.76 11.38 9.92
CA LYS A 35 -7.41 12.39 10.76
C LYS A 35 -8.73 12.89 10.17
N ALA A 36 -8.85 12.91 8.85
CA ALA A 36 -10.06 13.34 8.14
C ALA A 36 -11.06 12.21 7.87
N GLY A 37 -10.78 10.97 8.27
CA GLY A 37 -11.62 9.80 7.97
C GLY A 37 -11.60 9.37 6.49
N LEU A 38 -10.64 9.86 5.71
CA LEU A 38 -10.47 9.51 4.30
C LEU A 38 -9.58 8.25 4.20
N ILE A 39 -10.14 7.10 4.57
CA ILE A 39 -9.37 5.85 4.75
C ILE A 39 -8.71 5.39 3.45
N ASP A 40 -9.44 5.37 2.34
CA ASP A 40 -8.88 4.91 1.06
C ASP A 40 -7.70 5.77 0.61
N LEU A 41 -7.84 7.09 0.75
CA LEU A 41 -6.75 8.03 0.48
C LEU A 41 -5.57 7.82 1.43
N ALA A 42 -5.83 7.55 2.70
CA ALA A 42 -4.78 7.30 3.67
C ALA A 42 -4.02 6.00 3.37
N VAL A 43 -4.73 4.95 2.94
CA VAL A 43 -4.15 3.69 2.50
C VAL A 43 -3.31 3.91 1.24
N GLU A 44 -3.85 4.59 0.24
CA GLU A 44 -3.13 4.89 -1.01
C GLU A 44 -1.86 5.70 -0.75
N ALA A 45 -1.96 6.78 0.04
CA ALA A 45 -0.80 7.58 0.41
C ALA A 45 0.23 6.79 1.24
N GLY A 46 -0.24 5.93 2.14
CA GLY A 46 0.60 5.09 2.98
C GLY A 46 1.32 4.01 2.19
N ALA A 47 0.65 3.36 1.23
CA ALA A 47 1.24 2.35 0.36
C ALA A 47 2.37 2.95 -0.49
N ILE A 48 2.13 4.11 -1.12
CA ILE A 48 3.15 4.80 -1.90
C ILE A 48 4.30 5.28 -0.99
N PHE A 49 3.99 5.82 0.19
CA PHE A 49 5.02 6.17 1.18
C PHE A 49 5.92 4.98 1.48
N VAL A 50 5.34 3.82 1.83
CA VAL A 50 6.09 2.61 2.15
C VAL A 50 6.95 2.18 0.97
N GLU A 51 6.40 2.14 -0.24
CA GLU A 51 7.14 1.77 -1.45
C GLU A 51 8.42 2.60 -1.64
N VAL A 52 8.33 3.93 -1.49
CA VAL A 52 9.49 4.81 -1.68
C VAL A 52 10.39 4.93 -0.45
N ALA A 53 9.85 4.75 0.76
CA ALA A 53 10.58 4.97 2.01
C ALA A 53 11.31 3.72 2.51
N TRP A 54 10.84 2.52 2.14
CA TRP A 54 11.37 1.24 2.63
C TRP A 54 12.89 1.07 2.49
N PRO A 55 13.54 1.48 1.37
CA PRO A 55 14.99 1.33 1.21
C PRO A 55 15.83 2.24 2.11
N TYR A 56 15.23 3.26 2.71
CA TYR A 56 15.92 4.31 3.46
C TYR A 56 15.84 4.13 4.99
N GLN A 57 15.56 2.91 5.43
CA GLN A 57 15.38 2.62 6.85
C GLN A 57 16.70 2.72 7.64
N ASN A 58 16.66 3.46 8.75
CA ASN A 58 17.76 3.65 9.68
C ASN A 58 17.22 3.71 11.12
N GLU A 59 17.65 2.79 11.99
CA GLU A 59 17.27 2.70 13.40
C GLU A 59 17.61 3.97 14.21
N SER A 60 18.58 4.76 13.76
CA SER A 60 18.98 6.02 14.41
C SER A 60 18.23 7.24 13.88
N ALA A 61 17.38 7.08 12.86
CA ALA A 61 16.66 8.19 12.25
C ALA A 61 15.64 8.81 13.22
N GLU A 62 15.46 10.13 13.14
CA GLU A 62 14.34 10.77 13.84
C GLU A 62 13.00 10.29 13.25
N ARG A 63 11.98 10.07 14.09
CA ARG A 63 10.63 9.71 13.60
C ARG A 63 10.09 10.76 12.61
N MET A 64 9.44 10.33 11.54
CA MET A 64 8.89 11.17 10.47
C MET A 64 7.95 12.26 10.96
N ILE A 65 7.18 12.00 12.03
CA ILE A 65 6.33 13.01 12.62
C ILE A 65 7.12 14.21 13.16
N LYS A 66 8.31 13.98 13.73
CA LYS A 66 9.20 15.05 14.19
C LYS A 66 9.93 15.70 13.01
N GLN A 67 10.43 14.89 12.06
CA GLN A 67 11.08 15.42 10.85
C GLN A 67 10.15 16.39 10.07
N THR A 68 8.87 16.04 9.95
CA THR A 68 7.87 16.87 9.26
C THR A 68 7.47 18.11 10.05
N MET A 69 7.41 18.04 11.38
CA MET A 69 7.14 19.21 12.25
C MET A 69 8.31 20.20 12.27
N ASN A 70 9.55 19.71 12.28
CA ASN A 70 10.76 20.52 12.37
C ASN A 70 11.20 21.11 11.02
N ALA A 71 10.51 20.74 9.95
CA ALA A 71 10.89 21.12 8.62
C ALA A 71 10.77 22.62 8.35
N LYS A 72 11.85 23.19 7.78
CA LYS A 72 11.91 24.59 7.36
C LYS A 72 11.90 24.71 5.84
N PRO A 73 11.47 25.85 5.28
CA PRO A 73 11.69 26.17 3.87
C PRO A 73 13.19 26.09 3.56
N LYS A 74 13.54 25.49 2.42
CA LYS A 74 14.93 25.41 1.95
C LYS A 74 15.47 26.81 1.66
N SER A 75 16.67 27.11 2.13
CA SER A 75 17.41 28.31 1.72
C SER A 75 18.13 28.06 0.39
N ALA A 76 18.39 29.12 -0.38
CA ALA A 76 19.13 28.99 -1.63
C ALA A 76 20.55 28.47 -1.36
N GLY A 77 20.91 27.33 -1.98
CA GLY A 77 22.22 26.70 -1.83
C GLY A 77 22.34 25.66 -0.71
N GLU A 78 21.26 25.38 0.03
CA GLU A 78 21.25 24.25 0.98
C GLU A 78 21.30 22.91 0.25
N ILE A 79 22.09 21.99 0.81
CA ILE A 79 22.22 20.60 0.34
C ILE A 79 20.90 19.88 0.63
N GLU A 80 20.42 19.08 -0.34
CA GLU A 80 19.25 18.24 -0.18
C GLU A 80 19.47 17.28 1.01
N PRO A 81 18.58 17.25 2.03
CA PRO A 81 18.78 16.37 3.17
C PRO A 81 18.83 14.91 2.73
N SER A 82 19.67 14.11 3.40
CA SER A 82 19.63 12.65 3.23
C SER A 82 18.28 12.11 3.70
N ILE A 83 17.76 11.13 2.98
CA ILE A 83 16.53 10.44 3.36
C ILE A 83 16.91 9.42 4.43
N GLU A 84 16.34 9.57 5.62
CA GLU A 84 16.48 8.61 6.71
C GLU A 84 15.11 8.36 7.32
N ILE A 85 14.67 7.10 7.35
CA ILE A 85 13.34 6.71 7.80
C ILE A 85 13.49 5.78 8.99
N HIS A 86 12.87 6.12 10.11
CA HIS A 86 12.85 5.20 11.24
C HIS A 86 11.96 3.99 10.89
N PRO A 87 12.39 2.73 11.16
CA PRO A 87 11.61 1.54 10.80
C PRO A 87 10.16 1.55 11.32
N GLU A 88 9.94 2.07 12.53
CA GLU A 88 8.58 2.25 13.08
C GLU A 88 7.64 3.09 12.21
N ASP A 89 8.15 4.02 11.40
CA ASP A 89 7.32 4.78 10.46
C ASP A 89 6.96 3.97 9.22
N ALA A 90 7.95 3.30 8.61
CA ALA A 90 7.72 2.47 7.42
C ALA A 90 6.88 1.23 7.75
N GLU A 91 7.30 0.43 8.73
CA GLU A 91 6.58 -0.76 9.15
C GLU A 91 5.23 -0.43 9.77
N GLY A 92 5.15 0.63 10.58
CA GLY A 92 3.91 1.04 11.24
C GLY A 92 2.83 1.42 10.24
N ILE A 93 3.19 2.22 9.23
CA ILE A 93 2.27 2.58 8.15
C ILE A 93 1.90 1.35 7.32
N PHE A 94 2.86 0.47 6.98
CA PHE A 94 2.57 -0.74 6.23
C PHE A 94 1.58 -1.67 6.95
N LYS A 95 1.79 -1.88 8.26
CA LYS A 95 0.90 -2.66 9.14
C LYS A 95 -0.48 -2.01 9.22
N TRP A 96 -0.56 -0.69 9.38
CA TRP A 96 -1.84 0.03 9.43
C TRP A 96 -2.62 -0.11 8.12
N CYS A 97 -1.98 0.13 6.97
CA CYS A 97 -2.61 0.01 5.66
C CYS A 97 -3.10 -1.41 5.41
N THR A 98 -2.26 -2.41 5.71
CA THR A 98 -2.62 -3.83 5.59
C THR A 98 -3.84 -4.16 6.45
N ALA A 99 -3.91 -3.66 7.69
CA ALA A 99 -5.05 -3.86 8.56
C ALA A 99 -6.34 -3.16 8.07
N GLN A 100 -6.25 -2.09 7.26
CA GLN A 100 -7.43 -1.47 6.66
C GLN A 100 -7.98 -2.31 5.51
N VAL A 101 -7.12 -2.79 4.61
CA VAL A 101 -7.55 -3.51 3.40
C VAL A 101 -7.95 -4.96 3.69
N LEU A 102 -7.38 -5.59 4.74
CA LEU A 102 -7.68 -6.98 5.13
C LEU A 102 -8.85 -7.12 6.11
N ARG A 103 -9.72 -6.11 6.23
CA ARG A 103 -10.96 -6.21 7.05
C ARG A 103 -11.94 -7.24 6.51
N ASP A 104 -11.96 -7.38 5.19
CA ASP A 104 -12.71 -8.37 4.44
C ASP A 104 -11.96 -8.67 3.13
N TYR A 105 -12.19 -9.85 2.54
CA TYR A 105 -11.55 -10.29 1.30
C TYR A 105 -12.49 -10.30 0.10
N GLY A 106 -13.77 -9.97 0.34
CA GLY A 106 -14.82 -10.01 -0.67
C GLY A 106 -14.75 -8.84 -1.64
N GLY A 107 -15.66 -8.82 -2.61
CA GLY A 107 -15.72 -7.81 -3.66
C GLY A 107 -15.02 -8.26 -4.94
N LYS A 108 -15.65 -7.94 -6.07
CA LYS A 108 -15.19 -8.35 -7.42
C LYS A 108 -14.00 -7.54 -7.96
N ASP A 109 -13.64 -6.44 -7.29
CA ASP A 109 -12.48 -5.63 -7.63
C ASP A 109 -11.82 -5.12 -6.35
N ARG A 110 -10.67 -5.70 -6.00
CA ARG A 110 -9.88 -5.43 -4.79
C ARG A 110 -8.45 -4.98 -5.13
N PRO A 111 -8.28 -3.87 -5.89
CA PRO A 111 -6.96 -3.36 -6.26
C PRO A 111 -6.14 -2.94 -5.04
N ASP A 112 -6.82 -2.57 -3.95
CA ASP A 112 -6.24 -2.24 -2.66
C ASP A 112 -5.48 -3.43 -2.05
N ILE A 113 -6.10 -4.61 -1.97
CA ILE A 113 -5.42 -5.83 -1.49
C ILE A 113 -4.33 -6.23 -2.47
N ARG A 114 -4.59 -6.20 -3.80
CA ARG A 114 -3.59 -6.58 -4.80
C ARG A 114 -2.31 -5.75 -4.66
N ALA A 115 -2.44 -4.43 -4.54
CA ALA A 115 -1.31 -3.52 -4.34
C ALA A 115 -0.55 -3.81 -3.05
N MET A 116 -1.27 -4.00 -1.93
CA MET A 116 -0.65 -4.25 -0.63
C MET A 116 0.03 -5.63 -0.55
N LEU A 117 -0.53 -6.67 -1.17
CA LEU A 117 0.07 -8.00 -1.27
C LEU A 117 1.35 -7.96 -2.11
N MET A 118 1.34 -7.27 -3.25
CA MET A 118 2.54 -7.04 -4.06
C MET A 118 3.64 -6.32 -3.26
N LEU A 119 3.26 -5.23 -2.58
CA LEU A 119 4.19 -4.46 -1.75
C LEU A 119 4.77 -5.29 -0.59
N SER A 120 3.98 -6.21 -0.02
CA SER A 120 4.45 -7.11 1.04
C SER A 120 5.67 -7.94 0.65
N ARG A 121 5.80 -8.31 -0.62
CA ARG A 121 6.98 -9.04 -1.13
C ARG A 121 8.21 -8.15 -1.15
N THR A 122 8.08 -6.92 -1.63
CA THR A 122 9.15 -5.90 -1.62
C THR A 122 9.61 -5.60 -0.20
N CYS A 123 8.67 -5.55 0.74
CA CYS A 123 8.95 -5.27 2.15
C CYS A 123 9.40 -6.50 2.95
N ASN A 124 9.38 -7.71 2.39
CA ASN A 124 9.57 -8.97 3.13
C ASN A 124 8.61 -9.12 4.33
N GLN A 125 7.34 -8.76 4.14
CA GLN A 125 6.28 -8.74 5.16
C GLN A 125 5.06 -9.56 4.73
N THR A 126 5.26 -10.60 3.90
CA THR A 126 4.20 -11.47 3.38
C THR A 126 3.42 -12.19 4.48
N ALA A 127 4.03 -12.39 5.65
CA ALA A 127 3.39 -12.99 6.83
C ALA A 127 2.11 -12.25 7.27
N LEU A 128 1.99 -10.94 7.00
CA LEU A 128 0.77 -10.18 7.32
C LEU A 128 -0.46 -10.63 6.51
N PHE A 129 -0.26 -11.36 5.41
CA PHE A 129 -1.30 -11.83 4.50
C PHE A 129 -1.63 -13.32 4.69
N GLU A 130 -1.06 -14.00 5.69
CA GLU A 130 -1.23 -15.44 5.88
C GLU A 130 -2.70 -15.88 5.93
N ASN A 131 -3.56 -15.11 6.61
CA ASN A 131 -4.98 -15.41 6.69
C ASN A 131 -5.69 -15.29 5.33
N LEU A 132 -5.33 -14.30 4.52
CA LEU A 132 -5.84 -14.16 3.14
C LEU A 132 -5.41 -15.37 2.31
N LEU A 133 -4.12 -15.73 2.36
CA LEU A 133 -3.54 -16.81 1.58
C LEU A 133 -4.12 -18.19 1.94
N LYS A 134 -4.65 -18.34 3.17
CA LYS A 134 -5.36 -19.53 3.66
C LYS A 134 -6.88 -19.49 3.48
N SER A 135 -7.43 -18.43 2.88
CA SER A 135 -8.88 -18.25 2.74
C SER A 135 -9.35 -18.06 1.28
N PRO A 136 -9.05 -18.96 0.33
CA PRO A 136 -9.47 -18.82 -1.08
C PRO A 136 -10.96 -18.56 -1.25
N VAL A 137 -11.80 -19.26 -0.49
CA VAL A 137 -13.27 -19.20 -0.57
C VAL A 137 -13.83 -17.79 -0.33
N LEU A 138 -13.11 -16.94 0.41
CA LEU A 138 -13.56 -15.57 0.74
C LEU A 138 -13.22 -14.53 -0.34
N VAL A 139 -12.38 -14.87 -1.33
CA VAL A 139 -11.95 -13.95 -2.38
C VAL A 139 -12.91 -14.04 -3.57
N GLU A 140 -13.42 -12.91 -4.04
CA GLU A 140 -14.32 -12.82 -5.21
C GLU A 140 -13.67 -12.14 -6.43
N ASP A 141 -12.55 -11.46 -6.21
CA ASP A 141 -11.76 -10.82 -7.27
C ASP A 141 -10.82 -11.84 -7.92
N ILE A 142 -11.04 -12.10 -9.21
CA ILE A 142 -10.24 -13.06 -9.98
C ILE A 142 -8.76 -12.67 -10.05
N GLN A 143 -8.45 -11.37 -10.20
CA GLN A 143 -7.07 -10.90 -10.28
C GLN A 143 -6.38 -11.01 -8.93
N LEU A 144 -7.12 -10.85 -7.82
CA LEU A 144 -6.59 -11.09 -6.49
C LEU A 144 -6.33 -12.60 -6.27
N ALA A 145 -7.24 -13.47 -6.70
CA ALA A 145 -7.04 -14.91 -6.61
C ALA A 145 -5.83 -15.40 -7.43
N GLU A 146 -5.70 -14.90 -8.67
CA GLU A 146 -4.52 -15.12 -9.53
C GLU A 146 -3.24 -14.56 -8.93
N LEU A 147 -3.31 -13.50 -8.12
CA LEU A 147 -2.14 -13.02 -7.41
C LEU A 147 -1.80 -13.93 -6.22
N CYS A 148 -2.78 -14.32 -5.41
CA CYS A 148 -2.57 -15.16 -4.22
C CYS A 148 -1.93 -16.52 -4.55
N ILE A 149 -2.27 -17.13 -5.70
CA ILE A 149 -1.68 -18.41 -6.13
C ILE A 149 -0.16 -18.33 -6.33
N GLU A 150 0.39 -17.13 -6.56
CA GLU A 150 1.82 -16.87 -6.72
C GLU A 150 2.54 -16.66 -5.37
N PHE A 151 1.81 -16.72 -4.25
CA PHE A 151 2.33 -16.55 -2.89
C PHE A 151 2.19 -17.82 -2.03
N VAL A 152 1.70 -18.91 -2.60
CA VAL A 152 1.50 -20.19 -1.91
C VAL A 152 2.20 -21.33 -2.67
N ASP A 153 2.62 -22.35 -1.91
CA ASP A 153 3.20 -23.56 -2.48
C ASP A 153 2.12 -24.53 -2.99
N GLU A 154 1.06 -24.74 -2.19
CA GLU A 154 -0.11 -25.55 -2.55
C GLU A 154 -1.11 -24.70 -3.33
N LYS A 155 -1.29 -25.03 -4.61
CA LYS A 155 -2.01 -24.18 -5.58
C LYS A 155 -3.42 -24.67 -5.88
N GLU A 156 -3.79 -25.88 -5.46
CA GLU A 156 -5.02 -26.58 -5.83
C GLU A 156 -6.29 -25.81 -5.42
N ASP A 157 -6.34 -25.31 -4.18
CA ASP A 157 -7.51 -24.59 -3.67
C ASP A 157 -7.69 -23.24 -4.38
N TRP A 158 -6.59 -22.54 -4.66
CA TRP A 158 -6.61 -21.28 -5.41
C TRP A 158 -6.96 -21.49 -6.89
N ALA A 159 -6.44 -22.54 -7.53
CA ALA A 159 -6.79 -22.89 -8.91
C ALA A 159 -8.28 -23.23 -9.03
N SER A 160 -8.83 -23.99 -8.07
CA SER A 160 -10.26 -24.29 -7.99
C SER A 160 -11.07 -23.02 -7.85
N ARG A 161 -10.65 -22.10 -6.95
CA ARG A 161 -11.33 -20.83 -6.74
C ARG A 161 -11.34 -19.94 -7.98
N ILE A 162 -10.23 -19.84 -8.70
CA ILE A 162 -10.14 -19.07 -9.95
C ILE A 162 -11.13 -19.61 -10.99
N LEU A 163 -11.24 -20.94 -11.11
CA LEU A 163 -12.19 -21.59 -12.02
C LEU A 163 -13.64 -21.31 -11.63
N GLU A 164 -13.98 -21.35 -10.34
CA GLU A 164 -15.31 -21.00 -9.85
C GLU A 164 -15.70 -19.57 -10.21
N ILE A 165 -14.83 -18.59 -9.91
CA ILE A 165 -15.07 -17.18 -10.20
C ILE A 165 -15.21 -16.95 -11.71
N SER A 166 -14.31 -17.53 -12.50
CA SER A 166 -14.33 -17.43 -13.97
C SER A 166 -15.62 -18.01 -14.57
N SER A 167 -16.06 -19.17 -14.08
CA SER A 167 -17.28 -19.82 -14.55
C SER A 167 -18.54 -19.02 -14.20
N ALA A 168 -18.55 -18.31 -13.06
CA ALA A 168 -19.64 -17.42 -12.68
C ALA A 168 -19.69 -16.11 -13.48
N LEU A 169 -18.61 -15.77 -14.20
CA LEU A 169 -18.52 -14.60 -15.08
C LEU A 169 -18.86 -14.94 -16.54
N ALA A 170 -18.94 -16.22 -16.89
CA ALA A 170 -19.35 -16.64 -18.23
C ALA A 170 -20.80 -16.17 -18.49
N PRO A 171 -21.09 -15.58 -19.65
CA PRO A 171 -22.47 -15.26 -20.01
C PRO A 171 -23.28 -16.56 -19.99
N THR A 172 -24.39 -16.56 -19.27
CA THR A 172 -25.41 -17.59 -19.47
C THR A 172 -25.90 -17.45 -20.90
N ASP A 173 -25.75 -18.49 -21.71
CA ASP A 173 -26.40 -18.61 -23.01
C ASP A 173 -27.93 -18.64 -22.80
N GLU A 174 -28.53 -17.48 -22.49
CA GLU A 174 -29.96 -17.22 -22.65
C GLU A 174 -30.17 -16.80 -24.11
N ASP A 175 -30.18 -17.79 -25.01
CA ASP A 175 -30.88 -17.74 -26.31
C ASP A 175 -30.73 -19.11 -27.01
N GLN A 176 -31.57 -20.08 -26.60
CA GLN A 176 -31.98 -21.23 -27.42
C GLN A 176 -33.46 -21.52 -27.25
#